data_AF-A0A4T0EFT7-F1
#
_entry.id   AF-A0A4T0EFT7-F1
#
_cell.length_a   1.000
_cell.length_b   1.000
_cell.length_c   1.000
_cell.angle_alpha   90.00
_cell.angle_beta   90.00
_cell.angle_gamma   90.00
#
_symmetry.space_group_name_H-M   'P 1'
#
loop_
_entity.id
_entity.type
_entity.pdbx_description
1 polymer ?
#
loop_
_entity_poly.entity_id
_entity_poly.type
_entity_poly.pdbx_seq_one_letter_code
_entity_poly.pdbx_strand_id
1 'polypeptide(L)'
;MSTILFPWTTPYFSDHMTLHGHMYNAGRGIVISGSNDQAPYIKTAISSFRAMGCTLPVEIMYLGDDDLSEDTRAELETIPDVITRDIEQMVNDQGWELKGWAGKAFAAFLSSFREVILLDADVLFFDNPELMFEEPGYVDTGALFFRDRVVFPQDKKSFLRKILPKPVSGKARQSRWWSGESGEYQESGVVVVDKWRHFLSVFLTARLNGPDRDDSDAGKGTYSFWWGDKETWWIGFELAGDTDYHFHQGEAGNMGTVSNIEPIEKPKDKEEEKKEEEKTDEDLKLNVLDTAAIEQQPHKTDAEEFKDQLDSLTKLENGESQESPTETQNEETAGEEREDAENPTEDKKEPSESTGAEGETEFIYPPTTHDDVLRAVEAAEAEQATPQFKEPEHPVSAQNISATTTDAPAADSEEELATPVPEPAVKSERSLSRRHLAKRDDWFDTALNAKHTNLTGPAMLNLTNQYAVLCSPQLLHLSLSGRPMWFNGWIQQNKHEAASKVSTFEFYMGEKKKDGEWAEWGIGANNMCCLKSDGLKAFDEKELNALKMIESIAYES
;
A
#
# COMPACT_ATOMS: atom_id res chain seq x y z
N MET A 1 -18.36 29.21 12.58
CA MET A 1 -17.39 28.12 12.84
C MET A 1 -17.23 27.23 11.61
N SER A 2 -18.31 26.67 11.05
CA SER A 2 -18.31 25.90 9.80
C SER A 2 -17.46 26.56 8.70
N THR A 3 -17.83 27.77 8.29
CA THR A 3 -17.15 28.57 7.25
C THR A 3 -15.72 29.04 7.60
N ILE A 4 -15.26 28.86 8.85
CA ILE A 4 -13.91 29.26 9.29
C ILE A 4 -12.98 28.05 9.36
N LEU A 5 -13.50 26.92 9.85
CA LEU A 5 -12.72 25.70 10.00
C LEU A 5 -12.77 24.83 8.74
N PHE A 6 -13.90 24.82 8.02
CA PHE A 6 -14.15 23.97 6.86
C PHE A 6 -14.91 24.75 5.77
N PRO A 7 -14.33 25.82 5.19
CA PRO A 7 -14.97 26.57 4.11
C PRO A 7 -15.18 25.73 2.83
N TRP A 8 -14.42 24.64 2.69
CA TRP A 8 -14.24 23.89 1.44
C TRP A 8 -15.42 23.00 1.01
N THR A 9 -16.45 22.80 1.84
CA THR A 9 -17.69 22.10 1.42
C THR A 9 -18.73 23.04 0.80
N THR A 10 -18.50 24.36 0.85
CA THR A 10 -19.42 25.39 0.37
C THR A 10 -18.94 25.89 -1.00
N PRO A 11 -19.79 25.99 -2.03
CA PRO A 11 -21.26 26.03 -1.97
C PRO A 11 -21.98 24.69 -2.21
N TYR A 12 -21.27 23.61 -2.53
CA TYR A 12 -21.89 22.34 -2.93
C TYR A 12 -22.87 21.78 -1.88
N PHE A 13 -22.56 21.97 -0.59
CA PHE A 13 -23.54 21.86 0.50
C PHE A 13 -23.71 23.19 1.23
N SER A 14 -24.96 23.52 1.59
CA SER A 14 -25.31 24.75 2.34
C SER A 14 -24.63 24.80 3.71
N ASP A 15 -24.54 23.65 4.37
CA ASP A 15 -24.00 23.49 5.71
C ASP A 15 -23.75 22.00 6.02
N HIS A 16 -22.99 21.74 7.08
CA HIS A 16 -22.59 20.38 7.47
C HIS A 16 -23.73 19.52 8.03
N MET A 17 -24.83 20.11 8.52
CA MET A 17 -25.98 19.34 9.03
C MET A 17 -26.87 18.87 7.87
N THR A 18 -27.02 19.68 6.83
CA THR A 18 -27.63 19.27 5.56
C THR A 18 -26.80 18.15 4.92
N LEU A 19 -25.47 18.32 4.81
CA LEU A 19 -24.55 17.28 4.31
C LEU A 19 -24.65 15.97 5.11
N HIS A 20 -24.55 16.02 6.44
CA HIS A 20 -24.69 14.85 7.30
C HIS A 20 -26.08 14.21 7.18
N GLY A 21 -27.13 15.02 7.11
CA GLY A 21 -28.52 14.56 6.94
C GLY A 21 -28.76 13.83 5.62
N HIS A 22 -28.15 14.26 4.52
CA HIS A 22 -28.23 13.58 3.22
C HIS A 22 -27.71 12.13 3.27
N MET A 23 -26.71 11.85 4.11
CA MET A 23 -26.15 10.49 4.26
C MET A 23 -27.07 9.52 5.01
N TYR A 24 -28.07 9.98 5.78
CA TYR A 24 -28.80 9.10 6.72
C TYR A 24 -29.53 7.92 6.05
N ASN A 25 -30.19 8.20 4.93
CA ASN A 25 -30.96 7.22 4.14
C ASN A 25 -30.19 6.70 2.91
N ALA A 26 -28.92 7.09 2.74
CA ALA A 26 -28.12 6.61 1.63
C ALA A 26 -27.72 5.14 1.82
N GLY A 27 -27.52 4.44 0.72
CA GLY A 27 -27.19 3.01 0.71
C GLY A 27 -25.69 2.72 0.88
N ARG A 28 -25.35 1.46 0.63
CA ARG A 28 -23.98 0.95 0.47
C ARG A 28 -23.48 1.19 -0.94
N GLY A 29 -22.17 1.40 -1.09
CA GLY A 29 -21.54 1.45 -2.41
C GLY A 29 -20.02 1.40 -2.34
N ILE A 30 -19.41 1.18 -3.52
CA ILE A 30 -17.97 1.19 -3.71
C ILE A 30 -17.57 2.57 -4.25
N VAL A 31 -16.47 3.12 -3.76
CA VAL A 31 -15.91 4.39 -4.22
C VAL A 31 -14.48 4.15 -4.67
N ILE A 32 -14.14 4.63 -5.86
CA ILE A 32 -12.79 4.51 -6.42
C ILE A 32 -12.33 5.91 -6.85
N SER A 33 -11.17 6.35 -6.38
CA SER A 33 -10.51 7.54 -6.92
C SER A 33 -9.83 7.13 -8.21
N GLY A 34 -10.12 7.80 -9.33
CA GLY A 34 -9.69 7.31 -10.65
C GLY A 34 -9.31 8.39 -11.66
N SER A 35 -8.22 8.12 -12.38
CA SER A 35 -7.74 8.92 -13.51
C SER A 35 -7.67 8.12 -14.82
N ASN A 36 -7.39 8.81 -15.94
CA ASN A 36 -7.21 8.20 -17.26
C ASN A 36 -6.17 7.05 -17.24
N ASP A 37 -5.01 7.28 -16.60
CA ASP A 37 -3.93 6.28 -16.44
C ASP A 37 -4.36 5.06 -15.60
N GLN A 38 -5.42 5.20 -14.81
CA GLN A 38 -5.95 4.16 -13.92
C GLN A 38 -7.18 3.45 -14.47
N ALA A 39 -7.79 3.94 -15.56
CA ALA A 39 -9.03 3.37 -16.10
C ALA A 39 -8.96 1.86 -16.42
N PRO A 40 -7.86 1.30 -16.97
CA PRO A 40 -7.73 -0.16 -17.14
C PRO A 40 -7.77 -0.92 -15.81
N TYR A 41 -7.19 -0.33 -14.75
CA TYR A 41 -7.17 -0.91 -13.42
C TYR A 41 -8.58 -0.99 -12.82
N ILE A 42 -9.29 0.14 -12.89
CA ILE A 42 -10.68 0.28 -12.44
C ILE A 42 -11.60 -0.69 -13.19
N LYS A 43 -11.44 -0.80 -14.51
CA LYS A 43 -12.24 -1.67 -15.38
C LYS A 43 -12.15 -3.15 -15.00
N THR A 44 -10.96 -3.69 -14.80
CA THR A 44 -10.83 -5.10 -14.35
C THR A 44 -11.28 -5.27 -12.91
N ALA A 45 -10.97 -4.32 -12.01
CA ALA A 45 -11.37 -4.42 -10.61
C ALA A 45 -12.90 -4.55 -10.48
N ILE A 46 -13.65 -3.60 -11.05
CA ILE A 46 -15.12 -3.65 -11.06
C ILE A 46 -15.62 -4.92 -11.75
N SER A 47 -15.10 -5.25 -12.94
CA SER A 47 -15.53 -6.43 -13.70
C SER A 47 -15.29 -7.75 -12.95
N SER A 48 -14.18 -7.86 -12.22
CA SER A 48 -13.85 -9.02 -11.38
C SER A 48 -14.83 -9.15 -10.22
N PHE A 49 -15.14 -8.05 -9.52
CA PHE A 49 -16.09 -8.10 -8.40
C PHE A 49 -17.51 -8.39 -8.88
N ARG A 50 -17.89 -7.89 -10.07
CA ARG A 50 -19.15 -8.24 -10.74
C ARG A 50 -19.21 -9.74 -11.07
N ALA A 51 -18.11 -10.33 -11.55
CA ALA A 51 -18.01 -11.77 -11.77
C ALA A 51 -18.05 -12.60 -10.47
N MET A 52 -17.62 -12.03 -9.34
CA MET A 52 -17.78 -12.60 -7.98
C MET A 52 -19.18 -12.37 -7.38
N GLY A 53 -20.11 -11.72 -8.11
CA GLY A 53 -21.49 -11.50 -7.69
C GLY A 53 -21.74 -10.21 -6.90
N CYS A 54 -20.79 -9.27 -6.83
CA CYS A 54 -21.01 -7.97 -6.21
C CYS A 54 -22.05 -7.15 -6.97
N THR A 55 -23.12 -6.74 -6.30
CA THR A 55 -24.18 -5.88 -6.88
C THR A 55 -24.15 -4.44 -6.37
N LEU A 56 -23.13 -4.05 -5.60
CA LEU A 56 -23.02 -2.69 -5.08
C LEU A 56 -22.85 -1.66 -6.22
N PRO A 57 -23.52 -0.50 -6.16
CA PRO A 57 -23.24 0.62 -7.05
C PRO A 57 -21.82 1.15 -6.83
N VAL A 58 -21.21 1.70 -7.88
CA VAL A 58 -19.85 2.24 -7.86
C VAL A 58 -19.86 3.71 -8.26
N GLU A 59 -19.21 4.56 -7.47
CA GLU A 59 -18.88 5.92 -7.85
C GLU A 59 -17.36 6.02 -8.13
N ILE A 60 -17.02 6.33 -9.38
CA ILE A 60 -15.65 6.67 -9.78
C ILE A 60 -15.50 8.18 -9.65
N MET A 61 -14.71 8.61 -8.67
CA MET A 61 -14.55 10.00 -8.29
C MET A 61 -13.22 10.52 -8.86
N TYR A 62 -13.24 11.67 -9.55
CA TYR A 62 -12.09 12.22 -10.28
C TYR A 62 -11.96 13.74 -10.07
N LEU A 63 -10.85 14.36 -10.50
CA LEU A 63 -10.58 15.79 -10.33
C LEU A 63 -10.49 16.52 -11.68
N GLY A 64 -11.65 16.91 -12.23
CA GLY A 64 -11.73 17.61 -13.51
C GLY A 64 -11.38 16.77 -14.75
N ASP A 65 -11.59 17.33 -15.94
CA ASP A 65 -11.46 16.62 -17.22
C ASP A 65 -10.01 16.19 -17.56
N ASP A 66 -9.01 16.87 -17.01
CA ASP A 66 -7.59 16.52 -17.17
C ASP A 66 -7.23 15.22 -16.39
N ASP A 67 -7.93 14.92 -15.30
CA ASP A 67 -7.75 13.70 -14.50
C ASP A 67 -8.50 12.52 -15.14
N LEU A 68 -9.77 12.70 -15.54
CA LEU A 68 -10.58 11.67 -16.20
C LEU A 68 -11.44 12.24 -17.36
N SER A 69 -11.04 11.88 -18.59
CA SER A 69 -11.60 12.46 -19.83
C SER A 69 -13.03 11.99 -20.12
N GLU A 70 -13.80 12.78 -20.88
CA GLU A 70 -15.19 12.44 -21.24
C GLU A 70 -15.31 11.08 -21.95
N ASP A 71 -14.38 10.75 -22.85
CA ASP A 71 -14.35 9.46 -23.55
C ASP A 71 -14.11 8.28 -22.57
N THR A 72 -13.17 8.43 -21.64
CA THR A 72 -12.88 7.41 -20.62
C THR A 72 -14.03 7.28 -19.61
N ARG A 73 -14.69 8.38 -19.25
CA ARG A 73 -15.90 8.38 -18.42
C ARG A 73 -17.03 7.61 -19.11
N ALA A 74 -17.28 7.90 -20.39
CA ALA A 74 -18.27 7.20 -21.19
C ALA A 74 -17.99 5.70 -21.34
N GLU A 75 -16.72 5.27 -21.40
CA GLU A 75 -16.36 3.84 -21.39
C GLU A 75 -16.65 3.18 -20.02
N LEU A 76 -16.21 3.80 -18.93
CA LEU A 76 -16.39 3.26 -17.57
C LEU A 76 -17.86 3.15 -17.17
N GLU A 77 -18.69 4.10 -17.60
CA GLU A 77 -20.15 4.10 -17.38
C GLU A 77 -20.91 3.09 -18.26
N THR A 78 -20.24 2.36 -19.17
CA THR A 78 -20.86 1.18 -19.82
C THR A 78 -21.02 0.00 -18.86
N ILE A 79 -20.27 -0.02 -17.74
CA ILE A 79 -20.34 -1.07 -16.73
C ILE A 79 -21.60 -0.87 -15.86
N PRO A 80 -22.41 -1.91 -15.62
CA PRO A 80 -23.64 -1.77 -14.83
C PRO A 80 -23.44 -1.21 -13.42
N ASP A 81 -24.29 -0.24 -13.08
CA ASP A 81 -24.34 0.48 -11.80
C ASP A 81 -23.04 1.23 -11.46
N VAL A 82 -22.30 1.68 -12.48
CA VAL A 82 -21.14 2.59 -12.36
C VAL A 82 -21.53 3.99 -12.82
N ILE A 83 -21.15 5.02 -12.06
CA ILE A 83 -21.22 6.44 -12.47
C ILE A 83 -19.90 7.15 -12.18
N THR A 84 -19.57 8.17 -12.95
CA THR A 84 -18.40 9.03 -12.73
C THR A 84 -18.84 10.36 -12.12
N ARG A 85 -18.02 10.93 -11.22
CA ARG A 85 -18.34 12.17 -10.49
C ARG A 85 -17.12 13.05 -10.25
N ASP A 86 -17.25 14.30 -10.65
CA ASP A 86 -16.20 15.31 -10.53
C ASP A 86 -16.14 15.92 -9.11
N ILE A 87 -15.04 15.67 -8.39
CA ILE A 87 -14.77 16.22 -7.05
C ILE A 87 -14.43 17.72 -7.13
N GLU A 88 -13.85 18.21 -8.24
CA GLU A 88 -13.47 19.62 -8.41
C GLU A 88 -14.69 20.55 -8.23
N GLN A 89 -15.85 20.12 -8.73
CA GLN A 89 -17.12 20.83 -8.59
C GLN A 89 -17.73 20.77 -7.19
N MET A 90 -17.22 19.90 -6.31
CA MET A 90 -17.74 19.66 -4.96
C MET A 90 -16.89 20.30 -3.85
N VAL A 91 -15.64 20.69 -4.15
CA VAL A 91 -14.67 21.19 -3.19
C VAL A 91 -14.21 22.59 -3.56
N ASN A 92 -14.38 23.53 -2.64
CA ASN A 92 -13.77 24.85 -2.73
C ASN A 92 -12.38 24.83 -2.07
N ASP A 93 -11.35 24.57 -2.87
CA ASP A 93 -9.97 24.44 -2.42
C ASP A 93 -9.18 25.77 -2.38
N GLN A 94 -9.85 26.92 -2.52
CA GLN A 94 -9.19 28.23 -2.56
C GLN A 94 -8.23 28.45 -1.38
N GLY A 95 -6.96 28.74 -1.71
CA GLY A 95 -5.86 28.89 -0.75
C GLY A 95 -5.03 27.62 -0.53
N TRP A 96 -5.43 26.50 -1.13
CA TRP A 96 -4.67 25.24 -1.26
C TRP A 96 -4.98 24.64 -2.65
N GLU A 97 -4.79 23.34 -2.85
CA GLU A 97 -5.09 22.66 -4.12
C GLU A 97 -5.41 21.19 -3.87
N LEU A 98 -6.58 20.68 -4.28
CA LEU A 98 -6.93 19.27 -4.16
C LEU A 98 -6.33 18.48 -5.33
N LYS A 99 -5.35 17.61 -5.07
CA LYS A 99 -4.64 16.86 -6.12
C LYS A 99 -4.04 15.53 -5.67
N GLY A 100 -3.94 14.58 -6.60
CA GLY A 100 -3.34 13.26 -6.38
C GLY A 100 -4.02 12.49 -5.24
N TRP A 101 -3.24 11.76 -4.43
CA TRP A 101 -3.75 10.90 -3.35
C TRP A 101 -4.68 11.60 -2.34
N ALA A 102 -4.58 12.93 -2.20
CA ALA A 102 -5.51 13.70 -1.37
C ALA A 102 -6.97 13.52 -1.79
N GLY A 103 -7.23 13.36 -3.10
CA GLY A 103 -8.57 13.15 -3.66
C GLY A 103 -9.29 11.94 -3.04
N LYS A 104 -8.58 10.90 -2.62
CA LYS A 104 -9.17 9.65 -2.10
C LYS A 104 -10.04 9.87 -0.85
N ALA A 105 -9.59 10.70 0.09
CA ALA A 105 -10.36 11.02 1.29
C ALA A 105 -11.62 11.85 0.97
N PHE A 106 -11.54 12.74 -0.01
CA PHE A 106 -12.68 13.55 -0.49
C PHE A 106 -13.65 12.71 -1.32
N ALA A 107 -13.16 11.79 -2.15
CA ALA A 107 -13.95 10.81 -2.90
C ALA A 107 -14.86 10.02 -1.95
N ALA A 108 -14.29 9.42 -0.90
CA ALA A 108 -15.07 8.77 0.13
C ALA A 108 -16.04 9.75 0.80
N PHE A 109 -15.57 10.90 1.29
CA PHE A 109 -16.42 11.84 2.03
C PHE A 109 -17.64 12.32 1.24
N LEU A 110 -17.45 12.69 -0.03
CA LEU A 110 -18.45 13.36 -0.89
C LEU A 110 -19.27 12.40 -1.76
N SER A 111 -18.95 11.11 -1.79
CA SER A 111 -19.77 10.09 -2.45
C SER A 111 -21.23 10.07 -1.94
N SER A 112 -22.17 9.65 -2.77
CA SER A 112 -23.60 9.59 -2.41
C SER A 112 -23.93 8.54 -1.35
N PHE A 113 -23.06 7.56 -1.12
CA PHE A 113 -23.29 6.45 -0.20
C PHE A 113 -23.17 6.86 1.27
N ARG A 114 -23.79 6.08 2.15
CA ARG A 114 -23.60 6.16 3.59
C ARG A 114 -22.43 5.27 4.02
N GLU A 115 -22.56 3.99 3.68
CA GLU A 115 -21.62 2.92 3.98
C GLU A 115 -20.74 2.73 2.73
N VAL A 116 -19.47 3.11 2.82
CA VAL A 116 -18.53 3.15 1.69
C VAL A 116 -17.49 2.05 1.84
N ILE A 117 -17.25 1.29 0.77
CA ILE A 117 -15.96 0.60 0.55
C ILE A 117 -15.15 1.49 -0.40
N LEU A 118 -14.15 2.18 0.12
CA LEU A 118 -13.21 2.97 -0.65
C LEU A 118 -12.05 2.08 -1.11
N LEU A 119 -11.74 2.13 -2.40
CA LEU A 119 -10.66 1.35 -3.02
C LEU A 119 -9.64 2.25 -3.71
N ASP A 120 -8.37 1.83 -3.69
CA ASP A 120 -7.40 2.19 -4.73
C ASP A 120 -7.77 1.48 -6.05
N ALA A 121 -7.45 2.14 -7.17
CA ALA A 121 -7.80 1.66 -8.51
C ALA A 121 -7.23 0.28 -8.87
N ASP A 122 -6.11 -0.11 -8.28
CA ASP A 122 -5.36 -1.34 -8.55
C ASP A 122 -5.48 -2.40 -7.42
N VAL A 123 -6.57 -2.31 -6.64
CA VAL A 123 -6.95 -3.33 -5.66
C VAL A 123 -7.82 -4.40 -6.30
N LEU A 124 -7.55 -5.66 -5.92
CA LEU A 124 -8.22 -6.86 -6.40
C LEU A 124 -8.57 -7.77 -5.20
N PHE A 125 -9.65 -8.53 -5.30
CA PHE A 125 -10.22 -9.35 -4.22
C PHE A 125 -10.25 -10.82 -4.62
N PHE A 126 -10.26 -11.72 -3.63
CA PHE A 126 -10.46 -13.17 -3.85
C PHE A 126 -11.91 -13.62 -3.65
N ASP A 127 -12.79 -12.71 -3.22
CA ASP A 127 -14.21 -12.97 -2.95
C ASP A 127 -15.04 -11.68 -3.16
N ASN A 128 -16.37 -11.77 -3.06
CA ASN A 128 -17.24 -10.59 -3.18
C ASN A 128 -16.87 -9.51 -2.15
N PRO A 129 -16.45 -8.28 -2.56
CA PRO A 129 -16.08 -7.21 -1.65
C PRO A 129 -17.22 -6.74 -0.73
N GLU A 130 -18.49 -6.99 -1.07
CA GLU A 130 -19.64 -6.64 -0.21
C GLU A 130 -19.57 -7.31 1.19
N LEU A 131 -18.87 -8.46 1.29
CA LEU A 131 -18.60 -9.16 2.56
C LEU A 131 -17.78 -8.31 3.56
N MET A 132 -17.10 -7.25 3.09
CA MET A 132 -16.44 -6.28 3.96
C MET A 132 -17.40 -5.55 4.92
N PHE A 133 -18.70 -5.47 4.57
CA PHE A 133 -19.73 -4.94 5.46
C PHE A 133 -20.25 -5.99 6.48
N GLU A 134 -19.85 -7.25 6.36
CA GLU A 134 -20.17 -8.35 7.28
C GLU A 134 -19.03 -8.65 8.25
N GLU A 135 -17.82 -8.14 7.98
CA GLU A 135 -16.66 -8.27 8.86
C GLU A 135 -17.00 -7.82 10.30
N PRO A 136 -16.75 -8.65 11.33
CA PRO A 136 -17.19 -8.36 12.70
C PRO A 136 -16.67 -7.02 13.24
N GLY A 137 -15.47 -6.61 12.81
CA GLY A 137 -14.90 -5.31 13.13
C GLY A 137 -15.70 -4.14 12.55
N TYR A 138 -16.20 -4.27 11.31
CA TYR A 138 -17.07 -3.28 10.69
C TYR A 138 -18.45 -3.25 11.37
N VAL A 139 -19.07 -4.41 11.60
CA VAL A 139 -20.41 -4.51 12.20
C VAL A 139 -20.48 -3.88 13.60
N ASP A 140 -19.44 -4.09 14.42
CA ASP A 140 -19.33 -3.47 15.76
C ASP A 140 -19.07 -1.96 15.68
N THR A 141 -18.06 -1.55 14.89
CA THR A 141 -17.50 -0.20 14.98
C THR A 141 -18.01 0.77 13.93
N GLY A 142 -18.44 0.31 12.76
CA GLY A 142 -18.80 1.14 11.60
C GLY A 142 -17.59 1.62 10.77
N ALA A 143 -16.36 1.28 11.14
CA ALA A 143 -15.15 1.62 10.38
C ALA A 143 -14.11 0.49 10.42
N LEU A 144 -13.71 -0.03 9.26
CA LEU A 144 -12.71 -1.10 9.11
C LEU A 144 -11.50 -0.59 8.32
N PHE A 145 -10.32 -0.72 8.92
CA PHE A 145 -9.02 -0.35 8.36
C PHE A 145 -8.10 -1.57 8.31
N PHE A 146 -7.09 -1.52 7.44
CA PHE A 146 -6.10 -2.60 7.30
C PHE A 146 -4.72 -2.11 7.71
N ARG A 147 -3.87 -3.02 8.22
CA ARG A 147 -2.51 -2.67 8.66
C ARG A 147 -1.54 -2.79 7.51
N ASP A 148 -0.64 -1.83 7.35
CA ASP A 148 0.49 -1.95 6.39
C ASP A 148 1.48 -3.05 6.85
N ARG A 149 2.55 -3.26 6.11
CA ARG A 149 3.68 -4.13 6.45
C ARG A 149 4.36 -3.67 7.75
N VAL A 150 4.99 -4.59 8.48
CA VAL A 150 5.94 -4.24 9.56
C VAL A 150 7.29 -3.87 8.95
N VAL A 151 7.45 -2.59 8.60
CA VAL A 151 8.64 -2.03 7.93
C VAL A 151 9.12 -0.74 8.58
N PHE A 152 10.40 -0.42 8.39
CA PHE A 152 11.04 0.81 8.87
C PHE A 152 10.74 1.15 10.36
N PRO A 153 11.12 0.31 11.34
CA PRO A 153 10.80 0.51 12.75
C PRO A 153 11.13 1.92 13.27
N GLN A 154 10.12 2.61 13.82
CA GLN A 154 10.22 4.01 14.30
C GLN A 154 9.32 4.25 15.51
N ASP A 155 9.89 4.67 16.65
CA ASP A 155 9.11 5.12 17.81
C ASP A 155 8.46 6.50 17.55
N LYS A 156 7.18 6.49 17.18
CA LYS A 156 6.34 7.69 16.98
C LYS A 156 5.48 8.02 18.21
N LYS A 157 5.67 7.37 19.37
CA LYS A 157 4.93 7.61 20.62
C LYS A 157 5.02 9.05 21.12
N SER A 158 6.20 9.66 21.01
CA SER A 158 6.41 11.05 21.44
C SER A 158 5.64 12.04 20.56
N PHE A 159 5.50 11.72 19.26
CA PHE A 159 4.73 12.47 18.27
C PHE A 159 3.22 12.29 18.50
N LEU A 160 2.74 11.06 18.65
CA LEU A 160 1.33 10.77 18.97
C LEU A 160 0.86 11.49 20.25
N ARG A 161 1.71 11.56 21.29
CA ARG A 161 1.42 12.32 22.52
C ARG A 161 1.35 13.84 22.36
N LYS A 162 1.82 14.40 21.24
CA LYS A 162 1.72 15.83 20.89
C LYS A 162 0.46 16.11 20.06
N ILE A 163 0.15 15.27 19.08
CA ILE A 163 -0.95 15.50 18.14
C ILE A 163 -2.32 15.03 18.64
N LEU A 164 -2.38 13.91 19.39
CA LEU A 164 -3.65 13.33 19.79
C LEU A 164 -4.25 13.98 21.07
N PRO A 165 -5.59 14.02 21.19
CA PRO A 165 -6.26 14.48 22.41
C PRO A 165 -5.84 13.68 23.65
N LYS A 166 -6.02 14.28 24.83
CA LYS A 166 -5.75 13.62 26.12
C LYS A 166 -7.07 13.27 26.81
N PRO A 167 -7.21 12.05 27.38
CA PRO A 167 -6.23 10.96 27.39
C PRO A 167 -6.11 10.25 26.03
N VAL A 168 -4.88 9.88 25.64
CA VAL A 168 -4.64 9.09 24.42
C VAL A 168 -5.32 7.71 24.56
N SER A 169 -6.05 7.28 23.52
CA SER A 169 -6.93 6.12 23.58
C SER A 169 -6.19 4.80 23.87
N GLY A 170 -6.96 3.73 24.12
CA GLY A 170 -6.40 2.38 24.15
C GLY A 170 -5.84 1.93 22.80
N LYS A 171 -6.54 2.25 21.71
CA LYS A 171 -6.21 1.80 20.34
C LYS A 171 -4.95 2.49 19.82
N ALA A 172 -4.83 3.80 19.95
CA ALA A 172 -3.60 4.53 19.61
C ALA A 172 -2.38 4.05 20.40
N ARG A 173 -2.55 3.63 21.67
CA ARG A 173 -1.48 3.06 22.50
C ARG A 173 -1.10 1.61 22.17
N GLN A 174 -1.88 0.94 21.32
CA GLN A 174 -1.64 -0.40 20.78
C GLN A 174 -1.18 -0.35 19.32
N SER A 175 -1.03 0.84 18.73
CA SER A 175 -0.56 1.02 17.36
C SER A 175 0.93 0.68 17.22
N ARG A 176 1.35 0.25 16.03
CA ARG A 176 2.76 -0.02 15.71
C ARG A 176 3.65 1.21 15.83
N TRP A 177 3.06 2.40 15.64
CA TRP A 177 3.70 3.70 15.89
C TRP A 177 3.97 3.98 17.37
N TRP A 178 3.20 3.40 18.28
CA TRP A 178 3.40 3.57 19.73
C TRP A 178 4.35 2.54 20.33
N SER A 179 4.37 1.32 19.77
CA SER A 179 5.36 0.29 20.13
C SER A 179 6.72 0.52 19.48
N GLY A 180 6.76 1.20 18.32
CA GLY A 180 7.96 1.42 17.52
C GLY A 180 8.22 0.31 16.49
N GLU A 181 7.31 -0.65 16.33
CA GLU A 181 7.46 -1.81 15.45
C GLU A 181 7.53 -1.44 13.97
N SER A 182 6.86 -0.37 13.54
CA SER A 182 6.79 0.03 12.13
C SER A 182 6.62 1.54 11.98
N GLY A 183 7.23 2.10 10.94
CA GLY A 183 7.10 3.50 10.54
C GLY A 183 5.80 3.82 9.81
N GLU A 184 5.12 2.78 9.31
CA GLU A 184 3.81 2.80 8.65
C GLU A 184 2.87 1.88 9.44
N TYR A 185 1.60 2.26 9.59
CA TYR A 185 0.64 1.51 10.40
C TYR A 185 -0.62 1.13 9.62
N GLN A 186 -1.14 2.00 8.76
CA GLN A 186 -2.35 1.74 7.98
C GLN A 186 -2.05 1.61 6.48
N GLU A 187 -2.60 0.57 5.85
CA GLU A 187 -2.79 0.54 4.40
C GLU A 187 -4.21 1.05 4.09
N SER A 188 -4.32 1.97 3.14
CA SER A 188 -5.56 2.64 2.72
C SER A 188 -5.97 2.31 1.28
N GLY A 189 -5.40 1.23 0.72
CA GLY A 189 -5.92 0.60 -0.49
C GLY A 189 -7.34 0.09 -0.34
N VAL A 190 -7.75 -0.30 0.87
CA VAL A 190 -9.16 -0.57 1.24
C VAL A 190 -9.49 0.15 2.54
N VAL A 191 -10.58 0.92 2.55
CA VAL A 191 -11.17 1.50 3.76
C VAL A 191 -12.68 1.29 3.73
N VAL A 192 -13.27 0.77 4.81
CA VAL A 192 -14.72 0.58 4.92
C VAL A 192 -15.26 1.51 6.00
N VAL A 193 -16.27 2.33 5.73
CA VAL A 193 -16.77 3.32 6.70
C VAL A 193 -18.26 3.67 6.53
N ASP A 194 -19.03 3.66 7.64
CA ASP A 194 -20.32 4.36 7.76
C ASP A 194 -20.05 5.85 8.01
N LYS A 195 -20.08 6.65 6.95
CA LYS A 195 -19.84 8.11 7.01
C LYS A 195 -20.88 8.85 7.82
N TRP A 196 -22.08 8.30 8.00
CA TRP A 196 -23.08 8.93 8.85
C TRP A 196 -22.77 8.71 10.34
N ARG A 197 -22.32 7.51 10.73
CA ARG A 197 -21.83 7.24 12.10
C ARG A 197 -20.57 8.05 12.41
N HIS A 198 -19.61 8.07 11.48
CA HIS A 198 -18.27 8.63 11.67
C HIS A 198 -18.05 10.00 11.01
N PHE A 199 -19.12 10.80 10.89
CA PHE A 199 -19.11 12.01 10.05
C PHE A 199 -17.95 12.96 10.37
N LEU A 200 -17.76 13.32 11.65
CA LEU A 200 -16.67 14.21 12.06
C LEU A 200 -15.29 13.59 11.81
N SER A 201 -15.16 12.27 11.96
CA SER A 201 -13.92 11.52 11.83
C SER A 201 -13.45 11.45 10.38
N VAL A 202 -14.35 11.14 9.45
CA VAL A 202 -14.10 11.19 7.99
C VAL A 202 -13.89 12.63 7.54
N PHE A 203 -14.58 13.60 8.14
CA PHE A 203 -14.41 15.01 7.83
C PHE A 203 -13.05 15.57 8.26
N LEU A 204 -12.53 15.15 9.41
CA LEU A 204 -11.15 15.44 9.82
C LEU A 204 -10.14 14.70 8.94
N THR A 205 -10.41 13.46 8.52
CA THR A 205 -9.60 12.74 7.52
C THR A 205 -9.46 13.54 6.22
N ALA A 206 -10.58 14.03 5.67
CA ALA A 206 -10.56 14.90 4.48
C ALA A 206 -9.78 16.21 4.75
N ARG A 207 -9.99 16.87 5.89
CA ARG A 207 -9.21 18.07 6.28
C ARG A 207 -7.69 17.81 6.30
N LEU A 208 -7.25 16.68 6.87
CA LEU A 208 -5.84 16.28 6.94
C LEU A 208 -5.23 16.01 5.56
N ASN A 209 -6.04 15.69 4.55
CA ASN A 209 -5.61 15.52 3.15
C ASN A 209 -5.75 16.79 2.30
N GLY A 210 -6.53 17.77 2.75
CA GLY A 210 -6.79 19.01 2.03
C GLY A 210 -5.98 20.20 2.58
N PRO A 211 -6.63 21.16 3.26
CA PRO A 211 -5.98 22.42 3.67
C PRO A 211 -4.82 22.25 4.66
N ASP A 212 -4.79 21.16 5.44
CA ASP A 212 -3.69 20.90 6.39
C ASP A 212 -2.57 20.01 5.78
N ARG A 213 -2.66 19.67 4.48
CA ARG A 213 -1.77 18.71 3.81
C ARG A 213 -0.34 19.17 3.69
N ASP A 214 -0.17 20.35 3.12
CA ASP A 214 1.13 20.88 2.67
C ASP A 214 1.76 21.79 3.73
N ASP A 215 3.08 21.96 3.64
CA ASP A 215 3.80 22.91 4.48
C ASP A 215 3.36 24.35 4.20
N SER A 216 3.34 25.18 5.24
CA SER A 216 3.00 26.61 5.18
C SER A 216 3.88 27.43 6.13
N ASP A 217 3.75 28.75 6.09
CA ASP A 217 4.40 29.66 7.05
C ASP A 217 4.05 29.35 8.52
N ALA A 218 2.93 28.67 8.77
CA ALA A 218 2.51 28.24 10.11
C ALA A 218 3.21 26.96 10.60
N GLY A 219 3.82 26.18 9.70
CA GLY A 219 4.54 24.95 10.05
C GLY A 219 4.41 23.83 9.02
N LYS A 220 4.75 22.61 9.46
CA LYS A 220 4.72 21.40 8.64
C LYS A 220 3.31 20.86 8.46
N GLY A 221 2.94 20.56 7.22
CA GLY A 221 1.68 19.89 6.87
C GLY A 221 1.70 18.40 7.18
N THR A 222 0.55 17.74 7.08
CA THR A 222 0.41 16.31 7.40
C THR A 222 1.31 15.41 6.54
N TYR A 223 1.47 15.73 5.25
CA TYR A 223 2.26 14.92 4.32
C TYR A 223 3.79 15.06 4.54
N SER A 224 4.23 15.96 5.43
CA SER A 224 5.60 15.97 5.95
C SER A 224 5.86 14.89 7.01
N PHE A 225 4.84 14.16 7.47
CA PHE A 225 4.94 13.13 8.53
C PHE A 225 4.57 11.71 8.08
N TRP A 226 3.82 11.57 6.98
CA TRP A 226 3.33 10.28 6.44
C TRP A 226 2.99 10.37 4.95
N TRP A 227 2.88 9.20 4.30
CA TRP A 227 2.58 9.09 2.86
C TRP A 227 1.08 9.09 2.59
N GLY A 228 0.60 10.11 1.87
CA GLY A 228 -0.77 10.13 1.35
C GLY A 228 -1.83 10.10 2.45
N ASP A 229 -2.96 9.46 2.14
CA ASP A 229 -4.11 9.35 3.04
C ASP A 229 -3.96 8.27 4.12
N LYS A 230 -3.01 7.33 3.97
CA LYS A 230 -2.82 6.13 4.80
C LYS A 230 -3.14 6.32 6.29
N GLU A 231 -2.39 7.20 6.94
CA GLU A 231 -2.46 7.41 8.38
C GLU A 231 -3.57 8.39 8.80
N THR A 232 -4.12 9.14 7.84
CA THR A 232 -5.09 10.22 8.11
C THR A 232 -6.45 9.69 8.59
N TRP A 233 -6.79 8.44 8.25
CA TRP A 233 -8.04 7.79 8.66
C TRP A 233 -8.09 7.59 10.17
N TRP A 234 -7.26 6.69 10.72
CA TRP A 234 -7.28 6.43 12.16
C TRP A 234 -6.86 7.65 13.00
N ILE A 235 -6.00 8.55 12.48
CA ILE A 235 -5.66 9.80 13.15
C ILE A 235 -6.87 10.77 13.14
N GLY A 236 -7.62 10.87 12.05
CA GLY A 236 -8.83 11.69 11.97
C GLY A 236 -9.90 11.24 12.99
N PHE A 237 -10.05 9.93 13.17
CA PHE A 237 -10.88 9.31 14.20
C PHE A 237 -10.40 9.65 15.62
N GLU A 238 -9.12 9.43 15.94
CA GLU A 238 -8.55 9.78 17.25
C GLU A 238 -8.62 11.30 17.56
N LEU A 239 -8.47 12.17 16.55
CA LEU A 239 -8.64 13.62 16.68
C LEU A 239 -10.10 14.03 16.93
N ALA A 240 -11.08 13.33 16.34
CA ALA A 240 -12.50 13.50 16.63
C ALA A 240 -12.88 13.03 18.05
N GLY A 241 -12.00 12.27 18.73
CA GLY A 241 -12.33 11.53 19.94
C GLY A 241 -13.19 10.29 19.66
N ASP A 242 -13.30 9.89 18.40
CA ASP A 242 -14.05 8.73 17.92
C ASP A 242 -13.12 7.52 17.90
N THR A 243 -13.24 6.67 18.92
CA THR A 243 -12.47 5.42 18.99
C THR A 243 -13.19 4.23 18.38
N ASP A 244 -14.33 4.42 17.71
CA ASP A 244 -15.11 3.34 17.10
C ASP A 244 -14.58 3.03 15.69
N TYR A 245 -13.34 2.54 15.62
CA TYR A 245 -12.75 1.96 14.41
C TYR A 245 -12.07 0.63 14.71
N HIS A 246 -11.99 -0.27 13.73
CA HIS A 246 -11.36 -1.58 13.85
C HIS A 246 -10.24 -1.74 12.81
N PHE A 247 -9.02 -2.02 13.27
CA PHE A 247 -7.98 -2.56 12.38
C PHE A 247 -8.19 -4.05 12.23
N HIS A 248 -8.44 -4.54 11.02
CA HIS A 248 -8.63 -5.97 10.72
C HIS A 248 -7.47 -6.81 11.29
N GLN A 249 -7.78 -7.98 11.87
CA GLN A 249 -6.78 -8.79 12.61
C GLN A 249 -6.00 -9.79 11.76
N GLY A 250 -6.40 -10.02 10.52
CA GLY A 250 -5.59 -10.79 9.57
C GLY A 250 -4.30 -10.04 9.18
N GLU A 251 -3.29 -10.81 8.76
CA GLU A 251 -1.94 -10.31 8.50
C GLU A 251 -1.83 -9.60 7.14
N ALA A 252 -0.90 -8.65 7.05
CA ALA A 252 -0.30 -8.27 5.78
C ALA A 252 0.65 -9.39 5.30
N GLY A 253 0.90 -9.48 4.00
CA GLY A 253 1.66 -10.56 3.40
C GLY A 253 2.04 -10.30 1.95
N ASN A 254 2.64 -11.31 1.33
CA ASN A 254 3.11 -11.26 -0.04
C ASN A 254 2.67 -12.53 -0.80
N MET A 255 2.62 -12.45 -2.12
CA MET A 255 2.23 -13.55 -3.01
C MET A 255 3.04 -13.55 -4.30
N GLY A 256 3.15 -14.72 -4.94
CA GLY A 256 3.88 -14.86 -6.20
C GLY A 256 4.50 -16.24 -6.36
N THR A 257 5.71 -16.26 -6.90
CA THR A 257 6.59 -17.44 -6.94
C THR A 257 7.75 -17.23 -5.98
N VAL A 258 8.38 -18.33 -5.55
CA VAL A 258 9.54 -18.26 -4.65
C VAL A 258 10.79 -17.90 -5.44
N SER A 259 11.41 -16.79 -5.05
CA SER A 259 12.66 -16.31 -5.64
C SER A 259 13.87 -17.09 -5.14
N ASN A 260 13.91 -17.38 -3.83
CA ASN A 260 15.00 -18.12 -3.21
C ASN A 260 14.54 -18.84 -1.91
N ILE A 261 15.37 -19.79 -1.45
CA ILE A 261 15.25 -20.46 -0.15
C ILE A 261 16.55 -20.31 0.65
N GLU A 262 16.43 -20.00 1.94
CA GLU A 262 17.56 -19.86 2.87
C GLU A 262 17.45 -20.89 4.01
N PRO A 263 18.55 -21.51 4.46
CA PRO A 263 18.50 -22.37 5.64
C PRO A 263 18.18 -21.54 6.90
N ILE A 264 17.29 -22.04 7.74
CA ILE A 264 17.12 -21.49 9.09
C ILE A 264 18.31 -21.94 9.91
N GLU A 265 19.27 -21.04 10.10
CA GLU A 265 20.36 -21.25 11.05
C GLU A 265 19.74 -21.46 12.43
N LYS A 266 20.01 -22.62 13.03
CA LYS A 266 19.70 -22.82 14.45
C LYS A 266 20.56 -21.85 15.23
N PRO A 267 20.02 -21.12 16.23
CA PRO A 267 20.84 -20.28 17.08
C PRO A 267 21.95 -21.15 17.67
N LYS A 268 23.21 -20.78 17.43
CA LYS A 268 24.36 -21.44 18.08
C LYS A 268 24.12 -21.40 19.58
N ASP A 269 24.40 -22.51 20.27
CA ASP A 269 24.38 -22.51 21.72
C ASP A 269 25.35 -21.42 22.21
N LYS A 270 24.90 -20.52 23.09
CA LYS A 270 25.68 -19.34 23.55
C LYS A 270 26.97 -19.68 24.31
N GLU A 271 27.27 -20.98 24.48
CA GLU A 271 28.55 -21.49 24.96
C GLU A 271 29.57 -21.78 23.85
N GLU A 272 29.15 -21.92 22.58
CA GLU A 272 30.05 -22.10 21.45
C GLU A 272 30.55 -20.75 20.89
N GLU A 273 29.67 -19.74 20.76
CA GLU A 273 30.09 -18.38 20.40
C GLU A 273 31.15 -17.84 21.36
N LYS A 274 30.96 -18.02 22.67
CA LYS A 274 31.97 -17.63 23.68
C LYS A 274 33.31 -18.35 23.53
N LYS A 275 33.33 -19.59 23.02
CA LYS A 275 34.58 -20.34 22.79
C LYS A 275 35.26 -19.94 21.48
N GLU A 276 34.52 -19.42 20.51
CA GLU A 276 35.07 -18.80 19.30
C GLU A 276 35.59 -17.38 19.58
N GLU A 277 34.90 -16.60 20.41
CA GLU A 277 35.37 -15.30 20.92
C GLU A 277 36.62 -15.45 21.82
N GLU A 278 36.63 -16.37 22.81
CA GLU A 278 37.79 -16.57 23.68
C GLU A 278 39.03 -17.05 22.90
N LYS A 279 38.86 -17.86 21.84
CA LYS A 279 39.96 -18.26 20.95
C LYS A 279 40.51 -17.09 20.13
N THR A 280 39.63 -16.32 19.49
CA THR A 280 40.06 -15.19 18.66
C THR A 280 40.72 -14.10 19.52
N ASP A 281 40.28 -13.92 20.77
CA ASP A 281 40.84 -12.96 21.71
C ASP A 281 42.13 -13.47 22.42
N GLU A 282 42.47 -14.76 22.36
CA GLU A 282 43.83 -15.26 22.67
C GLU A 282 44.79 -15.06 21.48
N ASP A 283 44.37 -15.38 20.25
CA ASP A 283 45.17 -15.21 19.04
C ASP A 283 45.50 -13.72 18.75
N LEU A 284 44.59 -12.80 19.08
CA LEU A 284 44.82 -11.35 18.97
C LEU A 284 45.80 -10.82 20.03
N LYS A 285 45.80 -11.36 21.26
CA LYS A 285 46.68 -10.90 22.34
C LYS A 285 48.16 -11.25 22.14
N LEU A 286 48.48 -12.20 21.27
CA LEU A 286 49.87 -12.50 20.92
C LEU A 286 50.52 -11.49 19.95
N ASN A 287 49.74 -10.60 19.31
CA ASN A 287 50.22 -9.73 18.24
C ASN A 287 50.19 -8.22 18.53
N VAL A 288 49.79 -7.77 19.72
CA VAL A 288 49.74 -6.33 20.08
C VAL A 288 50.52 -6.04 21.36
N LEU A 289 51.84 -6.11 21.25
CA LEU A 289 52.79 -5.46 22.16
C LEU A 289 53.60 -4.38 21.41
N ASP A 290 52.91 -3.39 20.83
CA ASP A 290 53.48 -2.06 20.70
C ASP A 290 52.43 -0.96 20.50
N THR A 291 52.81 0.28 20.86
CA THR A 291 52.04 1.54 20.77
C THR A 291 50.72 1.64 21.56
N ALA A 292 50.73 2.53 22.57
CA ALA A 292 49.57 2.92 23.37
C ALA A 292 49.10 4.36 23.05
N ALA A 293 47.95 4.72 23.63
CA ALA A 293 47.32 6.05 23.74
C ALA A 293 46.43 6.53 22.59
N ILE A 294 45.11 6.41 22.80
CA ILE A 294 44.08 7.33 22.27
C ILE A 294 43.14 7.70 23.44
N GLU A 295 42.72 8.97 23.49
CA GLU A 295 41.93 9.56 24.57
C GLU A 295 40.43 9.21 24.47
N GLN A 296 39.73 9.25 25.60
CA GLN A 296 38.26 9.16 25.65
C GLN A 296 37.64 10.56 25.41
N GLN A 297 36.61 10.64 24.56
CA GLN A 297 35.71 11.80 24.50
C GLN A 297 34.28 11.42 24.92
N PRO A 298 33.51 12.36 25.54
CA PRO A 298 32.20 12.07 26.11
C PRO A 298 31.06 12.16 25.08
N HIS A 299 29.96 11.48 25.40
CA HIS A 299 28.71 11.50 24.63
C HIS A 299 28.03 12.89 24.65
N LYS A 300 27.58 13.37 23.49
CA LYS A 300 26.70 14.56 23.35
C LYS A 300 25.23 14.19 23.63
N THR A 301 24.39 15.22 23.81
CA THR A 301 22.95 15.10 24.03
C THR A 301 22.11 15.45 22.78
N ASP A 302 20.91 14.89 22.68
CA ASP A 302 20.02 14.94 21.51
C ASP A 302 19.73 16.37 20.99
N ALA A 303 19.72 17.36 21.89
CA ALA A 303 19.50 18.77 21.54
C ALA A 303 20.71 19.43 20.85
N GLU A 304 21.91 18.88 21.06
CA GLU A 304 23.16 19.33 20.44
C GLU A 304 23.32 18.69 19.06
N GLU A 305 22.94 17.42 18.91
CA GLU A 305 22.97 16.70 17.64
C GLU A 305 21.95 17.26 16.63
N PHE A 306 20.73 17.58 17.08
CA PHE A 306 19.74 18.28 16.24
C PHE A 306 20.22 19.67 15.78
N LYS A 307 21.02 20.34 16.60
CA LYS A 307 21.55 21.67 16.28
C LYS A 307 22.73 21.61 15.30
N ASP A 308 23.65 20.64 15.47
CA ASP A 308 24.71 20.39 14.51
C ASP A 308 24.14 19.98 13.13
N GLN A 309 23.02 19.24 13.09
CA GLN A 309 22.30 18.93 11.85
C GLN A 309 21.70 20.19 11.19
N LEU A 310 21.04 21.07 11.95
CA LEU A 310 20.47 22.32 11.42
C LEU A 310 21.55 23.30 10.92
N ASP A 311 22.67 23.43 11.65
CA ASP A 311 23.81 24.28 11.27
C ASP A 311 24.55 23.70 10.03
N SER A 312 24.47 22.38 9.77
CA SER A 312 25.01 21.77 8.55
C SER A 312 24.17 22.06 7.30
N LEU A 313 22.84 22.14 7.43
CA LEU A 313 21.94 22.50 6.33
C LEU A 313 22.13 23.96 5.92
N THR A 314 22.23 24.87 6.90
CA THR A 314 22.41 26.32 6.66
C THR A 314 23.74 26.67 5.96
N LYS A 315 24.74 25.78 6.01
CA LYS A 315 26.04 25.92 5.33
C LYS A 315 26.06 25.39 3.89
N LEU A 316 25.05 24.62 3.48
CA LEU A 316 24.90 24.16 2.09
C LEU A 316 24.14 25.15 1.20
N GLU A 317 23.31 26.03 1.79
CA GLU A 317 22.61 27.09 1.07
C GLU A 317 23.49 28.34 0.82
N ASN A 318 24.52 28.55 1.65
CA ASN A 318 25.47 29.66 1.51
C ASN A 318 26.80 29.14 0.93
N GLY A 319 26.87 29.02 -0.39
CA GLY A 319 28.01 28.43 -1.10
C GLY A 319 29.32 29.20 -0.90
N GLU A 320 30.20 28.67 -0.03
CA GLU A 320 31.63 29.01 0.00
C GLU A 320 32.46 27.81 -0.47
N SER A 321 33.21 28.01 -1.56
CA SER A 321 34.07 27.01 -2.18
C SER A 321 35.39 26.82 -1.42
N GLN A 322 35.83 25.56 -1.25
CA GLN A 322 37.24 25.25 -1.02
C GLN A 322 37.82 24.47 -2.21
N GLU A 323 39.05 24.86 -2.57
CA GLU A 323 39.74 24.46 -3.78
C GLU A 323 40.33 23.03 -3.68
N SER A 324 40.35 22.31 -4.80
CA SER A 324 41.24 21.17 -5.03
C SER A 324 42.31 21.54 -6.07
N PRO A 325 43.58 21.13 -5.88
CA PRO A 325 44.68 21.62 -6.71
C PRO A 325 44.66 21.09 -8.15
N THR A 326 45.07 21.96 -9.07
CA THR A 326 45.34 21.68 -10.49
C THR A 326 46.40 20.60 -10.72
N GLU A 327 46.25 19.82 -11.79
CA GLU A 327 47.39 19.51 -12.67
C GLU A 327 46.99 19.33 -14.16
N THR A 328 47.46 20.28 -14.96
CA THR A 328 47.81 20.25 -16.40
C THR A 328 46.87 19.79 -17.53
N GLN A 329 46.87 20.62 -18.57
CA GLN A 329 46.20 20.48 -19.87
C GLN A 329 46.90 19.46 -20.79
N ASN A 330 46.17 18.96 -21.80
CA ASN A 330 46.55 19.16 -23.21
C ASN A 330 45.34 18.95 -24.16
N GLU A 331 45.31 19.76 -25.22
CA GLU A 331 44.35 19.74 -26.35
C GLU A 331 44.66 18.52 -27.26
N GLU A 332 43.77 17.93 -28.07
CA GLU A 332 43.05 18.37 -29.28
C GLU A 332 42.13 17.16 -29.69
N THR A 333 41.13 17.18 -30.60
CA THR A 333 40.62 18.12 -31.61
C THR A 333 39.11 17.87 -31.84
N ALA A 334 38.40 18.80 -32.48
CA ALA A 334 36.95 18.70 -32.76
C ALA A 334 36.60 18.07 -34.13
N GLY A 335 35.33 17.68 -34.33
CA GLY A 335 34.79 17.16 -35.60
C GLY A 335 33.27 16.95 -35.61
N GLU A 336 32.54 17.98 -36.03
CA GLU A 336 31.11 18.03 -36.43
C GLU A 336 30.81 17.10 -37.65
N GLU A 337 29.59 16.77 -38.12
CA GLU A 337 28.16 17.05 -37.80
C GLU A 337 27.28 16.07 -38.65
N ARG A 338 25.98 15.88 -38.30
CA ARG A 338 24.81 15.58 -39.21
C ARG A 338 24.82 14.29 -40.08
N GLU A 339 23.73 13.74 -40.61
CA GLU A 339 22.27 13.64 -40.34
C GLU A 339 21.71 12.70 -41.45
N ASP A 340 20.51 12.15 -41.25
CA ASP A 340 19.57 11.65 -42.28
C ASP A 340 19.86 10.44 -43.21
N ALA A 341 19.19 9.34 -42.86
CA ALA A 341 18.06 8.76 -43.61
C ALA A 341 18.24 7.61 -44.64
N GLU A 342 17.09 6.95 -44.85
CA GLU A 342 16.68 5.96 -45.86
C GLU A 342 17.16 4.49 -45.78
N ASN A 343 16.17 3.64 -45.46
CA ASN A 343 16.12 2.19 -45.69
C ASN A 343 15.79 1.95 -47.19
N PRO A 344 16.14 0.82 -47.83
CA PRO A 344 15.13 -0.25 -47.90
C PRO A 344 15.61 -1.71 -48.07
N THR A 345 14.77 -2.64 -47.59
CA THR A 345 14.43 -3.99 -48.09
C THR A 345 15.38 -4.79 -49.01
N GLU A 346 15.59 -6.08 -48.70
CA GLU A 346 15.24 -7.16 -49.65
C GLU A 346 15.05 -8.55 -48.99
N ASP A 347 14.00 -9.28 -49.42
CA ASP A 347 13.74 -10.70 -49.09
C ASP A 347 14.59 -11.67 -49.93
N LYS A 348 14.95 -12.86 -49.38
CA LYS A 348 14.48 -14.19 -49.85
C LYS A 348 15.24 -15.43 -49.32
N LYS A 349 14.43 -16.40 -48.83
CA LYS A 349 14.46 -17.87 -49.06
C LYS A 349 15.71 -18.73 -48.75
N GLU A 350 15.52 -19.64 -47.77
CA GLU A 350 15.40 -21.12 -47.91
C GLU A 350 16.17 -21.89 -49.03
N PRO A 351 16.36 -23.23 -48.90
CA PRO A 351 16.85 -24.02 -47.75
C PRO A 351 17.85 -25.14 -48.20
N SER A 352 18.53 -25.84 -47.28
CA SER A 352 19.11 -27.18 -47.56
C SER A 352 19.40 -28.03 -46.32
N GLU A 353 19.53 -29.35 -46.52
CA GLU A 353 19.34 -30.39 -45.51
C GLU A 353 20.64 -30.98 -44.91
N SER A 354 20.49 -31.60 -43.72
CA SER A 354 21.32 -32.71 -43.20
C SER A 354 22.76 -32.36 -42.75
N THR A 355 23.42 -33.02 -41.80
CA THR A 355 23.27 -34.32 -41.10
C THR A 355 23.87 -34.21 -39.68
N GLY A 356 23.67 -35.23 -38.83
CA GLY A 356 24.56 -35.50 -37.68
C GLY A 356 23.87 -35.52 -36.32
N ALA A 357 24.05 -36.60 -35.58
CA ALA A 357 23.50 -36.80 -34.24
C ALA A 357 24.61 -36.75 -33.17
N GLU A 358 24.20 -36.86 -31.90
CA GLU A 358 25.01 -36.88 -30.67
C GLU A 358 25.52 -35.48 -30.24
N GLY A 359 25.19 -34.95 -29.04
CA GLY A 359 24.22 -35.43 -28.05
C GLY A 359 24.50 -34.85 -26.66
N GLU A 360 23.59 -34.03 -26.13
CA GLU A 360 23.57 -33.60 -24.73
C GLU A 360 22.11 -33.45 -24.28
N THR A 361 21.74 -34.08 -23.15
CA THR A 361 20.36 -34.08 -22.64
C THR A 361 20.13 -32.91 -21.69
N GLU A 362 19.73 -31.76 -22.22
CA GLU A 362 19.10 -30.72 -21.41
C GLU A 362 17.74 -31.23 -20.90
N PHE A 363 17.66 -31.46 -19.59
CA PHE A 363 16.39 -31.65 -18.89
C PHE A 363 15.70 -30.29 -18.73
N ILE A 364 15.07 -29.82 -19.80
CA ILE A 364 14.12 -28.71 -19.75
C ILE A 364 12.86 -29.23 -19.05
N TYR A 365 12.67 -28.85 -17.79
CA TYR A 365 11.34 -28.90 -17.19
C TYR A 365 10.47 -27.84 -17.88
N PRO A 366 9.24 -28.17 -18.30
CA PRO A 366 8.31 -27.14 -18.76
C PRO A 366 7.98 -26.20 -17.59
N PRO A 367 7.66 -24.92 -17.84
CA PRO A 367 7.09 -24.06 -16.81
C PRO A 367 5.81 -24.73 -16.26
N THR A 368 5.65 -24.75 -14.94
CA THR A 368 4.46 -25.30 -14.30
C THR A 368 3.23 -24.57 -14.82
N THR A 369 2.33 -25.30 -15.48
CA THR A 369 1.07 -24.71 -15.92
C THR A 369 0.13 -24.61 -14.73
N HIS A 370 -0.83 -23.68 -14.77
CA HIS A 370 -1.83 -23.55 -13.72
C HIS A 370 -2.56 -24.89 -13.46
N ASP A 371 -2.77 -25.70 -14.49
CA ASP A 371 -3.46 -26.99 -14.37
C ASP A 371 -2.57 -28.06 -13.70
N ASP A 372 -1.24 -27.87 -13.64
CA ASP A 372 -0.34 -28.69 -12.83
C ASP A 372 -0.40 -28.29 -11.35
N VAL A 373 -0.57 -27.00 -11.04
CA VAL A 373 -0.74 -26.50 -9.67
C VAL A 373 -2.06 -27.00 -9.07
N LEU A 374 -3.18 -26.89 -9.80
CA LEU A 374 -4.50 -27.38 -9.36
C LEU A 374 -4.47 -28.86 -9.00
N ARG A 375 -3.97 -29.72 -9.90
CA ARG A 375 -3.82 -31.17 -9.65
C ARG A 375 -2.98 -31.50 -8.41
N ALA A 376 -2.11 -30.59 -8.01
CA ALA A 376 -1.23 -30.74 -6.86
C ALA A 376 -1.90 -30.30 -5.55
N VAL A 377 -2.78 -29.28 -5.60
CA VAL A 377 -3.64 -28.84 -4.50
C VAL A 377 -4.72 -29.88 -4.20
N GLU A 378 -5.43 -30.35 -5.24
CA GLU A 378 -6.45 -31.42 -5.13
C GLU A 378 -5.89 -32.68 -4.45
N ALA A 379 -4.64 -33.06 -4.76
CA ALA A 379 -3.97 -34.21 -4.17
C ALA A 379 -3.65 -34.03 -2.68
N ALA A 380 -3.42 -32.81 -2.20
CA ALA A 380 -3.16 -32.51 -0.80
C ALA A 380 -4.45 -32.37 0.02
N GLU A 381 -5.51 -31.80 -0.56
CA GLU A 381 -6.82 -31.68 0.09
C GLU A 381 -7.51 -33.04 0.27
N ALA A 382 -7.29 -33.97 -0.67
CA ALA A 382 -7.78 -35.34 -0.58
C ALA A 382 -7.24 -36.12 0.64
N GLU A 383 -6.15 -35.68 1.28
CA GLU A 383 -5.61 -36.31 2.49
C GLU A 383 -6.26 -35.81 3.81
N GLN A 384 -7.11 -34.77 3.79
CA GLN A 384 -7.54 -34.07 5.03
C GLN A 384 -9.05 -34.11 5.40
N ALA A 385 -9.93 -34.67 4.57
CA ALA A 385 -11.34 -34.91 4.94
C ALA A 385 -11.50 -36.29 5.63
N THR A 386 -12.26 -36.56 6.71
CA THR A 386 -13.42 -35.92 7.41
C THR A 386 -13.60 -36.65 8.80
N PRO A 387 -14.63 -36.43 9.68
CA PRO A 387 -15.65 -35.37 9.80
C PRO A 387 -15.99 -34.83 11.23
N GLN A 388 -16.47 -33.57 11.27
CA GLN A 388 -17.63 -33.00 12.02
C GLN A 388 -17.91 -33.22 13.54
N PHE A 389 -18.19 -32.10 14.22
CA PHE A 389 -19.23 -31.95 15.28
C PHE A 389 -19.76 -30.49 15.25
N LYS A 390 -20.96 -30.21 14.70
CA LYS A 390 -22.27 -30.03 15.38
C LYS A 390 -22.45 -28.76 16.24
N GLU A 391 -23.25 -27.83 15.71
CA GLU A 391 -23.90 -26.71 16.42
C GLU A 391 -25.02 -27.15 17.37
N PRO A 392 -25.46 -26.24 18.26
CA PRO A 392 -26.85 -26.13 18.70
C PRO A 392 -27.46 -24.72 18.48
N GLU A 393 -28.76 -24.68 18.16
CA GLU A 393 -29.50 -23.50 17.69
C GLU A 393 -30.18 -22.65 18.80
N HIS A 394 -30.64 -21.44 18.41
CA HIS A 394 -31.87 -20.74 18.88
C HIS A 394 -31.92 -20.05 20.28
N PRO A 395 -32.87 -19.11 20.54
CA PRO A 395 -33.54 -18.14 19.63
C PRO A 395 -33.80 -16.71 20.19
N VAL A 396 -33.97 -15.75 19.26
CA VAL A 396 -34.96 -14.63 19.20
C VAL A 396 -35.60 -14.04 20.48
N SER A 397 -35.51 -12.71 20.65
CA SER A 397 -36.66 -11.86 21.05
C SER A 397 -36.44 -10.36 20.73
N ALA A 398 -37.43 -9.72 20.12
CA ALA A 398 -37.45 -8.27 19.84
C ALA A 398 -38.51 -7.56 20.69
N GLN A 399 -38.36 -6.25 20.96
CA GLN A 399 -39.48 -5.40 21.39
C GLN A 399 -39.27 -3.90 21.07
N ASN A 400 -40.26 -3.31 20.40
CA ASN A 400 -40.34 -1.89 20.01
C ASN A 400 -40.76 -0.97 21.17
N ILE A 401 -40.33 0.31 21.20
CA ILE A 401 -41.17 1.46 21.65
C ILE A 401 -40.86 2.77 20.88
N SER A 402 -41.82 3.19 20.03
CA SER A 402 -42.36 4.54 19.72
C SER A 402 -41.61 5.88 20.05
N ALA A 403 -41.24 6.60 18.97
CA ALA A 403 -41.60 7.99 18.55
C ALA A 403 -41.99 9.14 19.52
N THR A 404 -41.49 10.37 19.22
CA THR A 404 -42.20 11.69 18.92
C THR A 404 -41.18 12.86 19.00
N THR A 405 -40.79 13.62 17.96
CA THR A 405 -41.44 14.76 17.20
C THR A 405 -41.77 16.05 17.98
N THR A 406 -41.12 17.19 17.63
CA THR A 406 -41.67 18.58 17.60
C THR A 406 -40.76 19.54 16.78
N ASP A 407 -41.35 20.56 16.14
CA ASP A 407 -40.77 21.43 15.09
C ASP A 407 -40.13 22.77 15.52
N ALA A 408 -39.17 23.27 14.69
CA ALA A 408 -39.02 24.62 14.06
C ALA A 408 -39.10 25.95 14.90
N PRO A 409 -38.75 27.17 14.36
CA PRO A 409 -38.39 27.54 12.98
C PRO A 409 -37.15 28.47 12.79
N ALA A 410 -36.97 28.97 11.56
CA ALA A 410 -35.77 29.62 10.95
C ALA A 410 -35.72 31.17 10.96
N ALA A 411 -34.61 31.74 10.44
CA ALA A 411 -34.56 33.00 9.65
C ALA A 411 -33.19 33.19 8.94
N ASP A 412 -33.18 33.89 7.80
CA ASP A 412 -32.12 33.96 6.77
C ASP A 412 -31.17 35.19 6.84
N SER A 413 -30.05 35.17 6.07
CA SER A 413 -29.64 36.26 5.14
C SER A 413 -28.36 35.94 4.33
N GLU A 414 -28.32 36.33 3.05
CA GLU A 414 -27.26 36.10 2.03
C GLU A 414 -26.20 37.24 1.97
N GLU A 415 -25.03 37.02 1.34
CA GLU A 415 -24.42 37.98 0.36
C GLU A 415 -23.17 37.47 -0.43
N GLU A 416 -22.90 38.17 -1.55
CA GLU A 416 -21.93 37.95 -2.66
C GLU A 416 -20.57 38.72 -2.47
N LEU A 417 -19.47 38.62 -3.24
CA LEU A 417 -18.93 37.78 -4.34
C LEU A 417 -17.39 38.03 -4.44
N ALA A 418 -16.61 37.19 -5.18
CA ALA A 418 -15.53 37.56 -6.14
C ALA A 418 -14.17 36.82 -6.01
N THR A 419 -13.58 36.48 -7.17
CA THR A 419 -12.34 35.69 -7.37
C THR A 419 -11.21 36.52 -8.02
N PRO A 420 -9.96 36.01 -8.01
CA PRO A 420 -9.14 36.09 -9.24
C PRO A 420 -8.27 34.86 -9.58
N VAL A 421 -8.24 34.59 -10.89
CA VAL A 421 -7.40 33.73 -11.78
C VAL A 421 -5.98 33.30 -11.30
N PRO A 422 -5.54 32.06 -11.58
CA PRO A 422 -4.18 31.56 -11.33
C PRO A 422 -3.17 31.76 -12.50
N GLU A 423 -1.87 31.75 -12.19
CA GLU A 423 -0.74 31.68 -13.14
C GLU A 423 0.01 30.33 -13.00
N PRO A 424 0.80 29.89 -14.01
CA PRO A 424 0.95 28.46 -14.31
C PRO A 424 1.86 27.66 -13.38
N ALA A 425 1.48 26.39 -13.17
CA ALA A 425 2.18 25.45 -12.31
C ALA A 425 3.61 25.11 -12.77
N VAL A 426 4.60 25.42 -11.94
CA VAL A 426 5.95 24.87 -12.05
C VAL A 426 5.92 23.40 -11.64
N LYS A 427 6.29 22.49 -12.54
CA LYS A 427 6.42 21.05 -12.22
C LYS A 427 7.53 20.85 -11.18
N SER A 428 7.16 20.70 -9.90
CA SER A 428 8.10 20.32 -8.85
C SER A 428 8.43 18.83 -8.97
N GLU A 429 9.67 18.49 -9.33
CA GLU A 429 10.17 17.12 -9.30
C GLU A 429 10.15 16.59 -7.86
N ARG A 430 9.13 15.79 -7.51
CA ARG A 430 9.02 15.13 -6.20
C ARG A 430 10.02 13.99 -6.09
N SER A 431 11.28 14.32 -5.78
CA SER A 431 12.34 13.37 -5.45
C SER A 431 12.81 13.50 -4.00
N LEU A 432 11.90 13.33 -3.03
CA LEU A 432 12.33 13.17 -1.64
C LEU A 432 13.12 11.86 -1.48
N SER A 433 14.33 12.01 -0.97
CA SER A 433 15.46 11.13 -1.27
C SER A 433 15.30 9.66 -0.85
N ARG A 434 15.93 8.75 -1.62
CA ARG A 434 16.11 7.31 -1.34
C ARG A 434 16.84 6.96 -0.02
N ARG A 435 17.07 7.92 0.89
CA ARG A 435 17.87 7.76 2.12
C ARG A 435 17.19 6.96 3.23
N HIS A 436 15.88 6.71 3.14
CA HIS A 436 15.13 5.92 4.13
C HIS A 436 14.89 4.46 3.73
N LEU A 437 15.50 3.98 2.64
CA LEU A 437 15.67 2.55 2.39
C LEU A 437 16.66 2.01 3.43
N ALA A 438 16.13 1.67 4.61
CA ALA A 438 16.87 0.98 5.66
C ALA A 438 17.52 -0.27 5.05
N LYS A 439 18.82 -0.44 5.30
CA LYS A 439 19.70 -1.55 4.85
C LYS A 439 19.14 -2.41 3.72
N ARG A 440 19.66 -2.25 2.50
CA ARG A 440 19.66 -3.35 1.52
C ARG A 440 20.55 -4.46 2.08
N ASP A 441 19.95 -5.33 2.86
CA ASP A 441 20.58 -6.55 3.36
C ASP A 441 20.81 -7.48 2.16
N ASP A 442 21.92 -8.22 2.19
CA ASP A 442 22.45 -9.02 1.07
C ASP A 442 21.45 -10.06 0.55
N TRP A 443 20.56 -10.55 1.43
CA TRP A 443 19.48 -11.48 1.07
C TRP A 443 18.46 -10.87 0.10
N PHE A 444 18.16 -9.57 0.21
CA PHE A 444 17.18 -8.90 -0.64
C PHE A 444 17.71 -8.74 -2.06
N ASP A 445 18.95 -8.27 -2.18
CA ASP A 445 19.63 -8.15 -3.47
C ASP A 445 19.88 -9.54 -4.09
N THR A 446 20.16 -10.55 -3.27
CA THR A 446 20.22 -11.95 -3.73
C THR A 446 18.86 -12.42 -4.25
N ALA A 447 17.76 -12.15 -3.55
CA ALA A 447 16.41 -12.57 -3.96
C ALA A 447 15.94 -11.87 -5.25
N LEU A 448 16.34 -10.62 -5.51
CA LEU A 448 16.07 -9.92 -6.78
C LEU A 448 16.90 -10.44 -7.95
N ASN A 449 18.13 -10.91 -7.70
CA ASN A 449 19.03 -11.41 -8.76
C ASN A 449 18.97 -12.94 -8.95
N ALA A 450 18.37 -13.67 -8.01
CA ALA A 450 18.20 -15.11 -8.08
C ALA A 450 17.27 -15.51 -9.23
N LYS A 451 17.63 -16.58 -9.95
CA LYS A 451 16.67 -17.29 -10.77
C LYS A 451 15.73 -18.06 -9.83
N HIS A 452 14.43 -18.00 -10.11
CA HIS A 452 13.39 -18.72 -9.35
C HIS A 452 13.79 -20.16 -9.03
N THR A 453 13.35 -20.66 -7.87
CA THR A 453 13.73 -21.98 -7.39
C THR A 453 13.28 -23.09 -8.35
N ASN A 454 14.14 -24.08 -8.61
CA ASN A 454 13.78 -25.29 -9.38
C ASN A 454 12.70 -26.17 -8.71
N LEU A 455 12.26 -25.80 -7.50
CA LEU A 455 11.19 -26.45 -6.76
C LEU A 455 9.90 -25.65 -6.99
N THR A 456 8.85 -26.35 -7.43
CA THR A 456 7.50 -25.79 -7.68
C THR A 456 6.45 -26.72 -7.07
N GLY A 457 5.21 -26.22 -6.93
CA GLY A 457 4.09 -27.00 -6.41
C GLY A 457 4.29 -27.54 -4.97
N PRO A 458 3.66 -28.68 -4.59
CA PRO A 458 3.59 -29.15 -3.20
C PRO A 458 4.94 -29.48 -2.54
N ALA A 459 6.00 -29.67 -3.34
CA ALA A 459 7.35 -29.84 -2.81
C ALA A 459 7.78 -28.63 -1.96
N MET A 460 7.34 -27.42 -2.33
CA MET A 460 7.64 -26.18 -1.60
C MET A 460 6.91 -26.02 -0.28
N LEU A 461 5.77 -26.70 -0.10
CA LEU A 461 5.04 -26.68 1.17
C LEU A 461 5.70 -27.56 2.24
N ASN A 462 6.57 -28.49 1.82
CA ASN A 462 7.29 -29.43 2.68
C ASN A 462 8.68 -28.92 3.13
N LEU A 463 8.99 -27.64 2.91
CA LEU A 463 10.25 -27.03 3.35
C LEU A 463 10.34 -27.03 4.89
N THR A 464 11.35 -27.70 5.42
CA THR A 464 11.63 -27.80 6.87
C THR A 464 12.98 -27.17 7.20
N ASN A 465 13.03 -26.35 8.25
CA ASN A 465 14.20 -25.57 8.63
C ASN A 465 14.73 -24.68 7.48
N GLN A 466 13.84 -24.11 6.66
CA GLN A 466 14.18 -23.16 5.61
C GLN A 466 13.19 -22.00 5.59
N TYR A 467 13.69 -20.79 5.33
CA TYR A 467 12.87 -19.65 4.94
C TYR A 467 12.68 -19.66 3.42
N ALA A 468 11.48 -19.33 2.97
CA ALA A 468 11.21 -19.01 1.57
C ALA A 468 11.15 -17.48 1.41
N VAL A 469 11.58 -16.99 0.25
CA VAL A 469 11.47 -15.58 -0.12
C VAL A 469 10.47 -15.43 -1.28
N LEU A 470 9.34 -14.76 -1.02
CA LEU A 470 8.41 -14.30 -2.07
C LEU A 470 8.73 -12.85 -2.41
N CYS A 471 8.89 -12.52 -3.69
CA CYS A 471 9.06 -11.15 -4.17
C CYS A 471 7.99 -10.79 -5.20
N SER A 472 7.25 -9.71 -4.96
CA SER A 472 6.29 -9.15 -5.89
C SER A 472 6.03 -7.66 -5.59
N PRO A 473 5.45 -6.88 -6.51
CA PRO A 473 4.94 -5.55 -6.18
C PRO A 473 3.56 -5.59 -5.50
N GLN A 474 2.96 -6.77 -5.30
CA GLN A 474 1.67 -6.94 -4.67
C GLN A 474 1.78 -6.94 -3.13
N LEU A 475 0.93 -6.15 -2.46
CA LEU A 475 0.70 -6.24 -1.02
C LEU A 475 -0.58 -7.05 -0.79
N LEU A 476 -0.45 -8.25 -0.22
CA LEU A 476 -1.57 -9.12 0.10
C LEU A 476 -2.07 -8.84 1.52
N HIS A 477 -3.39 -8.87 1.71
CA HIS A 477 -4.03 -8.94 3.01
C HIS A 477 -4.75 -10.27 3.18
N LEU A 478 -4.55 -10.90 4.34
CA LEU A 478 -5.19 -12.14 4.73
C LEU A 478 -6.43 -11.86 5.59
N SER A 479 -7.41 -12.75 5.50
CA SER A 479 -8.58 -12.87 6.36
C SER A 479 -8.23 -13.41 7.76
N LEU A 480 -9.21 -13.45 8.67
CA LEU A 480 -9.05 -14.04 10.02
C LEU A 480 -8.70 -15.54 10.01
N SER A 481 -9.00 -16.27 8.94
CA SER A 481 -8.59 -17.67 8.75
C SER A 481 -7.17 -17.81 8.16
N GLY A 482 -6.48 -16.69 7.92
CA GLY A 482 -5.15 -16.67 7.32
C GLY A 482 -5.12 -17.03 5.84
N ARG A 483 -6.24 -16.81 5.14
CA ARG A 483 -6.44 -17.01 3.69
C ARG A 483 -6.47 -15.67 2.94
N PRO A 484 -5.97 -15.57 1.70
CA PRO A 484 -6.08 -14.41 0.84
C PRO A 484 -7.47 -13.76 0.82
N MET A 485 -7.52 -12.44 0.97
CA MET A 485 -8.76 -11.66 1.05
C MET A 485 -8.81 -10.62 -0.07
N TRP A 486 -7.78 -9.77 -0.14
CA TRP A 486 -7.57 -8.78 -1.19
C TRP A 486 -6.09 -8.41 -1.29
N PHE A 487 -5.67 -7.82 -2.41
CA PHE A 487 -4.32 -7.32 -2.61
C PHE A 487 -4.32 -5.99 -3.38
N ASN A 488 -3.33 -5.13 -3.09
CA ASN A 488 -3.01 -3.92 -3.85
C ASN A 488 -1.79 -4.19 -4.75
N GLY A 489 -1.68 -3.53 -5.90
CA GLY A 489 -0.50 -3.58 -6.76
C GLY A 489 -0.73 -4.21 -8.14
N TRP A 490 -1.98 -4.40 -8.55
CA TRP A 490 -2.37 -5.03 -9.82
C TRP A 490 -1.87 -6.48 -9.98
N ILE A 491 -2.05 -7.07 -11.17
CA ILE A 491 -1.55 -8.42 -11.52
C ILE A 491 -0.19 -8.45 -12.23
N GLN A 492 0.42 -7.30 -12.52
CA GLN A 492 1.69 -7.24 -13.29
C GLN A 492 2.94 -7.29 -12.40
N GLN A 493 4.06 -7.76 -12.97
CA GLN A 493 5.38 -7.73 -12.34
C GLN A 493 5.92 -6.29 -12.16
N ASN A 494 5.47 -5.35 -13.00
CA ASN A 494 5.65 -3.91 -12.83
C ASN A 494 4.46 -3.14 -13.46
N LYS A 495 3.56 -2.62 -12.62
CA LYS A 495 2.38 -1.83 -13.06
C LYS A 495 2.71 -0.47 -13.70
N HIS A 496 3.99 -0.06 -13.71
CA HIS A 496 4.44 1.16 -14.39
C HIS A 496 4.94 0.90 -15.82
N GLU A 497 4.94 -0.37 -16.27
CA GLU A 497 5.36 -0.77 -17.60
C GLU A 497 4.23 -1.55 -18.29
N ALA A 498 3.54 -0.94 -19.27
CA ALA A 498 2.42 -1.57 -19.96
C ALA A 498 2.77 -2.90 -20.66
N ALA A 499 4.05 -3.12 -21.00
CA ALA A 499 4.57 -4.36 -21.57
C ALA A 499 5.01 -5.40 -20.52
N SER A 500 4.78 -5.15 -19.22
CA SER A 500 5.15 -6.06 -18.14
C SER A 500 4.31 -7.33 -18.16
N LYS A 501 4.94 -8.45 -17.80
CA LYS A 501 4.27 -9.75 -17.72
C LYS A 501 3.31 -9.77 -16.52
N VAL A 502 2.26 -10.58 -16.64
CA VAL A 502 1.44 -10.97 -15.50
C VAL A 502 2.32 -11.75 -14.51
N SER A 503 2.18 -11.43 -13.22
CA SER A 503 2.83 -12.10 -12.10
C SER A 503 2.31 -13.53 -12.00
N THR A 504 3.22 -14.50 -11.88
CA THR A 504 2.84 -15.88 -11.59
C THR A 504 2.57 -16.04 -10.10
N PHE A 505 1.36 -16.45 -9.74
CA PHE A 505 0.89 -16.60 -8.36
C PHE A 505 0.74 -18.08 -8.01
N GLU A 506 1.77 -18.70 -7.43
CA GLU A 506 1.73 -20.10 -6.96
C GLU A 506 1.54 -20.18 -5.43
N PHE A 507 2.12 -19.23 -4.69
CA PHE A 507 2.16 -19.24 -3.23
C PHE A 507 1.88 -17.87 -2.62
N TYR A 508 1.54 -17.87 -1.34
CA TYR A 508 1.48 -16.67 -0.50
C TYR A 508 2.08 -16.94 0.90
N MET A 509 2.40 -15.88 1.63
CA MET A 509 2.81 -15.97 3.03
C MET A 509 2.46 -14.69 3.79
N GLY A 510 2.15 -14.84 5.07
CA GLY A 510 1.90 -13.72 5.99
C GLY A 510 3.18 -13.21 6.64
N GLU A 511 3.11 -12.01 7.22
CA GLU A 511 4.24 -11.34 7.88
C GLU A 511 4.59 -11.90 9.27
N LYS A 512 3.94 -12.98 9.72
CA LYS A 512 4.37 -13.77 10.89
C LYS A 512 5.09 -15.06 10.50
N LYS A 513 6.19 -15.33 11.20
CA LYS A 513 6.88 -16.63 11.21
C LYS A 513 6.11 -17.63 12.08
N LYS A 514 6.35 -18.94 11.92
CA LYS A 514 5.64 -20.00 12.67
C LYS A 514 5.86 -19.96 14.19
N ASP A 515 6.92 -19.30 14.66
CA ASP A 515 7.19 -19.05 16.08
C ASP A 515 6.47 -17.80 16.65
N GLY A 516 5.83 -17.00 15.79
CA GLY A 516 5.13 -15.76 16.15
C GLY A 516 5.97 -14.49 16.03
N GLU A 517 7.25 -14.59 15.69
CA GLU A 517 8.09 -13.42 15.41
C GLU A 517 7.73 -12.77 14.07
N TRP A 518 8.15 -11.51 13.89
CA TRP A 518 7.95 -10.80 12.62
C TRP A 518 8.85 -11.39 11.51
N ALA A 519 8.27 -11.54 10.33
CA ALA A 519 8.98 -11.88 9.11
C ALA A 519 9.85 -10.71 8.62
N GLU A 520 10.85 -11.02 7.80
CA GLU A 520 11.78 -10.01 7.27
C GLU A 520 11.25 -9.46 5.94
N TRP A 521 10.99 -8.15 5.90
CA TRP A 521 10.58 -7.41 4.73
C TRP A 521 11.77 -6.69 4.08
N GLY A 522 11.89 -6.78 2.75
CA GLY A 522 12.79 -5.96 1.95
C GLY A 522 11.99 -5.17 0.91
N ILE A 523 12.30 -3.89 0.72
CA ILE A 523 11.60 -3.00 -0.22
C ILE A 523 12.59 -2.42 -1.22
N GLY A 524 12.26 -2.57 -2.51
CA GLY A 524 13.07 -2.12 -3.64
C GLY A 524 12.46 -0.95 -4.40
N ALA A 525 12.94 -0.74 -5.63
CA ALA A 525 12.33 0.19 -6.57
C ALA A 525 11.02 -0.38 -7.14
N ASN A 526 10.19 0.48 -7.74
CA ASN A 526 8.94 0.12 -8.44
C ASN A 526 7.98 -0.72 -7.57
N ASN A 527 7.92 -0.42 -6.27
CA ASN A 527 7.15 -1.13 -5.25
C ASN A 527 7.48 -2.62 -5.07
N MET A 528 8.54 -3.14 -5.68
CA MET A 528 8.95 -4.54 -5.51
C MET A 528 9.29 -4.82 -4.04
N CYS A 529 8.44 -5.61 -3.39
CA CYS A 529 8.58 -6.02 -1.99
C CYS A 529 8.94 -7.51 -1.93
N CYS A 530 9.93 -7.87 -1.12
CA CYS A 530 10.21 -9.25 -0.78
C CYS A 530 9.87 -9.53 0.68
N LEU A 531 9.31 -10.71 0.94
CA LEU A 531 8.98 -11.20 2.26
C LEU A 531 9.71 -12.52 2.49
N LYS A 532 10.52 -12.60 3.55
CA LYS A 532 11.24 -13.81 3.97
C LYS A 532 10.61 -14.37 5.25
N SER A 533 10.01 -15.55 5.12
CA SER A 533 9.30 -16.24 6.22
C SER A 533 9.31 -17.76 6.02
N ASP A 534 8.98 -18.51 7.07
CA ASP A 534 8.80 -19.97 7.03
C ASP A 534 7.31 -20.37 6.88
N GLY A 535 6.41 -19.38 6.80
CA GLY A 535 4.95 -19.53 6.69
C GLY A 535 4.39 -19.67 5.26
N LEU A 536 5.14 -20.26 4.31
CA LEU A 536 4.70 -20.44 2.92
C LEU A 536 3.43 -21.31 2.83
N LYS A 537 2.45 -20.87 2.05
CA LYS A 537 1.17 -21.54 1.78
C LYS A 537 0.86 -21.53 0.28
N ALA A 538 0.12 -22.53 -0.19
CA ALA A 538 -0.47 -22.53 -1.53
C ALA A 538 -1.91 -21.99 -1.48
N PHE A 539 -2.34 -21.42 -2.60
CA PHE A 539 -3.73 -21.07 -2.86
C PHE A 539 -4.61 -22.33 -3.01
N ASP A 540 -5.89 -22.24 -2.68
CA ASP A 540 -6.88 -23.31 -2.95
C ASP A 540 -7.51 -23.17 -4.34
N GLU A 541 -8.43 -24.10 -4.69
CA GLU A 541 -9.14 -24.08 -5.97
C GLU A 541 -9.96 -22.79 -6.18
N LYS A 542 -10.59 -22.22 -5.13
CA LYS A 542 -11.41 -21.01 -5.25
C LYS A 542 -10.52 -19.80 -5.51
N GLU A 543 -9.45 -19.65 -4.74
CA GLU A 543 -8.45 -18.57 -4.91
C GLU A 543 -7.73 -18.70 -6.27
N LEU A 544 -7.40 -19.94 -6.66
CA LEU A 544 -7.02 -20.39 -8.00
C LEU A 544 -7.88 -19.75 -9.09
N ASN A 545 -9.16 -20.11 -9.06
CA ASN A 545 -10.15 -19.70 -10.05
C ASN A 545 -10.43 -18.18 -10.02
N ALA A 546 -10.33 -17.52 -8.86
CA ALA A 546 -10.42 -16.06 -8.75
C ALA A 546 -9.28 -15.37 -9.50
N LEU A 547 -8.02 -15.79 -9.28
CA LEU A 547 -6.86 -15.24 -9.98
C LEU A 547 -6.93 -15.48 -11.50
N LYS A 548 -7.29 -16.69 -11.93
CA LYS A 548 -7.55 -17.03 -13.35
C LYS A 548 -8.58 -16.11 -14.01
N MET A 549 -9.66 -15.82 -13.30
CA MET A 549 -10.76 -14.98 -13.79
C MET A 549 -10.33 -13.52 -13.88
N ILE A 550 -9.64 -12.99 -12.86
CA ILE A 550 -9.05 -11.64 -12.89
C ILE A 550 -8.06 -11.49 -14.06
N GLU A 551 -7.17 -12.47 -14.25
CA GLU A 551 -6.21 -12.49 -15.37
C GLU A 551 -6.93 -12.47 -16.73
N SER A 552 -7.96 -13.29 -16.93
CA SER A 552 -8.76 -13.30 -18.16
C SER A 552 -9.44 -11.96 -18.43
N ILE A 553 -10.04 -11.34 -17.40
CA ILE A 553 -10.70 -10.03 -17.51
C ILE A 553 -9.66 -8.94 -17.83
N ALA A 554 -8.47 -8.99 -17.23
CA ALA A 554 -7.41 -8.02 -17.49
C ALA A 554 -6.85 -8.10 -18.92
N TYR A 555 -6.85 -9.29 -19.53
CA TYR A 555 -6.48 -9.47 -20.94
C TYR A 555 -7.57 -9.03 -21.94
N GLU A 556 -8.82 -8.92 -21.50
CA GLU A 556 -9.97 -8.45 -22.30
C GLU A 556 -10.27 -6.96 -22.12
N SER A 557 -9.70 -6.32 -21.09
CA SER A 557 -9.94 -4.91 -20.70
C SER A 557 -9.11 -3.91 -21.48
#